data_AF-A0A4R3ZPX2-F1
#
_entry.id   AF-A0A4R3ZPX2-F1
#
_cell.length_a   1.000
_cell.length_b   1.000
_cell.length_c   1.000
_cell.angle_alpha   90.00
_cell.angle_beta   90.00
_cell.angle_gamma   90.00
#
_symmetry.space_group_name_H-M   'P 1'
#
loop_
_entity.id
_entity.type
_entity.pdbx_description
1 polymer ?
#
loop_
_entity_poly.entity_id
_entity_poly.type
_entity_poly.pdbx_seq_one_letter_code
_entity_poly.pdbx_strand_id
1 'polypeptide(L)'
;MNTLSKNRKLIAFLYATLVLFACTSIFSLLAVKIDFMLLRIWKEIAVIGCYIVCVITLILKRKINKKILILSVLLPVYVMAIYILTSLDDNRTLVFYKMKSDIVPFLFPLAFFCLIDNNYQANVVYRKICKILVWIGVINSFLIFVQRMFSSWFLVFLQIDDMNNQAGASGLRLDNVDSGLRAMGSMTTFINSGTLMIFCIFIVMESGFFNRFQKMIYFILFTIAAVMTTYKTAMVALSLYIPIKFILMFVRGNINKKIFIGMFTFIVFIVMTISFNSMFVYNKIKDTKLRDAAYNSIYLRVAQHQNIFNDVQSKSLLTGVGVGVNGTQGPPEVKSKYSSKPLDSGYISLLSNYGLLGVTVYLIIFLIVLIVCVFRDCLGDMLACFLIFFHVGVEFFANNMLANFPLNVYFSVLIGFSLLYRKEKE
;
A
#
# COMPACT_ATOMS: atom_id res chain seq x y z
N MET A 1 23.63 27.41 1.26
CA MET A 1 23.96 26.77 -0.03
C MET A 1 24.85 25.51 0.07
N ASN A 2 25.64 25.28 1.14
CA ASN A 2 26.58 24.14 1.22
C ASN A 2 26.05 22.78 1.73
N THR A 3 24.82 22.67 2.24
CA THR A 3 24.26 21.38 2.73
C THR A 3 23.60 20.53 1.63
N LEU A 4 23.25 21.15 0.50
CA LEU A 4 22.59 20.47 -0.61
C LEU A 4 23.53 19.53 -1.39
N SER A 5 24.85 19.68 -1.27
CA SER A 5 25.83 18.93 -2.06
C SER A 5 26.16 17.54 -1.50
N LYS A 6 26.14 17.35 -0.17
CA LYS A 6 26.71 16.14 0.46
C LYS A 6 25.81 14.90 0.34
N ASN A 7 24.49 15.05 0.46
CA ASN A 7 23.54 13.92 0.38
C ASN A 7 22.91 13.74 -1.01
N ARG A 8 23.28 14.57 -2.00
CA ARG A 8 22.61 14.62 -3.32
C ARG A 8 22.70 13.30 -4.08
N LYS A 9 23.87 12.64 -4.03
CA LYS A 9 24.09 11.36 -4.71
C LYS A 9 23.23 10.25 -4.11
N LEU A 10 23.16 10.16 -2.77
CA LEU A 10 22.33 9.17 -2.07
C LEU A 10 20.83 9.40 -2.31
N ILE A 11 20.38 10.65 -2.26
CA ILE A 11 18.98 10.99 -2.58
C ILE A 11 18.65 10.64 -4.04
N ALA A 12 19.57 10.89 -4.97
CA ALA A 12 19.40 10.49 -6.37
C ALA A 12 19.35 8.97 -6.54
N PHE A 13 20.18 8.23 -5.79
CA PHE A 13 20.14 6.78 -5.74
C PHE A 13 18.79 6.27 -5.22
N LEU A 14 18.26 6.82 -4.12
CA LEU A 14 16.93 6.46 -3.61
C LEU A 14 15.81 6.75 -4.63
N TYR A 15 15.91 7.81 -5.43
CA TYR A 15 14.98 8.03 -6.54
C TYR A 15 15.06 6.94 -7.61
N ALA A 16 16.27 6.52 -7.98
CA ALA A 16 16.45 5.42 -8.93
C ALA A 16 15.88 4.11 -8.36
N THR A 17 16.08 3.85 -7.07
CA THR A 17 15.51 2.68 -6.39
C THR A 17 13.98 2.72 -6.35
N LEU A 18 13.36 3.89 -6.13
CA LEU A 18 11.90 4.04 -6.25
C LEU A 18 11.39 3.66 -7.64
N VAL A 19 12.09 4.05 -8.69
CA VAL A 19 11.73 3.67 -10.07
C VAL A 19 11.92 2.17 -10.28
N LEU A 20 13.02 1.59 -9.77
CA LEU A 20 13.31 0.16 -9.85
C LEU A 20 12.20 -0.69 -9.20
N PHE A 21 11.61 -0.22 -8.09
CA PHE A 21 10.50 -0.89 -7.42
C PHE A 21 9.23 -1.00 -8.29
N ALA A 22 9.04 -0.09 -9.25
CA ALA A 22 7.94 -0.20 -10.21
C ALA A 22 8.11 -1.35 -11.21
N CYS A 23 9.31 -1.91 -11.34
CA CYS A 23 9.62 -3.02 -12.26
C CYS A 23 9.57 -4.40 -11.57
N THR A 24 8.90 -4.50 -10.42
CA THR A 24 8.84 -5.73 -9.62
C THR A 24 8.28 -6.92 -10.37
N SER A 25 7.29 -6.74 -11.24
CA SER A 25 6.75 -7.86 -12.02
C SER A 25 7.78 -8.46 -12.97
N ILE A 26 8.61 -7.62 -13.59
CA ILE A 26 9.67 -8.04 -14.52
C ILE A 26 10.71 -8.86 -13.77
N PHE A 27 11.18 -8.38 -12.61
CA PHE A 27 12.14 -9.12 -11.79
C PHE A 27 11.56 -10.43 -11.26
N SER A 28 10.29 -10.44 -10.84
CA SER A 28 9.57 -11.65 -10.43
C SER A 28 9.49 -12.70 -11.56
N LEU A 29 9.18 -12.28 -12.78
CA LEU A 29 9.14 -13.16 -13.95
C LEU A 29 10.54 -13.75 -14.25
N LEU A 30 11.55 -12.90 -14.29
CA LEU A 30 12.93 -13.32 -14.54
C LEU A 30 13.44 -14.26 -13.44
N ALA A 31 13.09 -14.00 -12.18
CA ALA A 31 13.52 -14.83 -11.05
C ALA A 31 12.96 -16.25 -11.08
N VAL A 32 11.77 -16.43 -11.67
CA VAL A 32 11.20 -17.76 -11.89
C VAL A 32 11.79 -18.42 -13.11
N LYS A 33 11.91 -17.70 -14.24
CA LYS A 33 12.48 -18.28 -15.48
C LYS A 33 13.95 -18.72 -15.33
N ILE A 34 14.73 -18.03 -14.50
CA ILE A 34 16.16 -18.30 -14.29
C ILE A 34 16.40 -19.12 -13.00
N ASP A 35 15.36 -19.38 -12.20
CA ASP A 35 15.45 -20.01 -10.87
C ASP A 35 16.53 -19.40 -9.94
N PHE A 36 16.63 -18.06 -9.94
CA PHE A 36 17.70 -17.35 -9.24
C PHE A 36 17.22 -16.77 -7.90
N MET A 37 17.63 -17.38 -6.78
CA MET A 37 17.17 -17.03 -5.43
C MET A 37 17.45 -15.56 -5.05
N LEU A 38 18.60 -15.01 -5.42
CA LEU A 38 18.93 -13.61 -5.13
C LEU A 38 17.95 -12.64 -5.81
N LEU A 39 17.47 -12.97 -7.00
CA LEU A 39 16.45 -12.18 -7.70
C LEU A 39 15.04 -12.37 -7.12
N ARG A 40 14.82 -13.33 -6.22
CA ARG A 40 13.55 -13.44 -5.47
C ARG A 40 13.54 -12.53 -4.23
N ILE A 41 14.72 -12.23 -3.67
CA ILE A 41 14.89 -11.46 -2.42
C ILE A 41 15.46 -10.04 -2.69
N TRP A 42 15.67 -9.69 -3.96
CA TRP A 42 16.30 -8.43 -4.36
C TRP A 42 15.65 -7.18 -3.74
N LYS A 43 14.32 -7.17 -3.59
CA LYS A 43 13.57 -6.03 -3.06
C LYS A 43 13.88 -5.81 -1.57
N GLU A 44 14.00 -6.90 -0.79
CA GLU A 44 14.40 -6.81 0.61
C GLU A 44 15.86 -6.37 0.73
N ILE A 45 16.76 -6.92 -0.09
CA ILE A 45 18.17 -6.53 -0.10
C ILE A 45 18.31 -5.04 -0.44
N ALA A 46 17.59 -4.56 -1.46
CA ALA A 46 17.60 -3.16 -1.87
C ALA A 46 17.09 -2.25 -0.75
N VAL A 47 15.95 -2.59 -0.12
CA VAL A 47 15.38 -1.78 0.96
C VAL A 47 16.29 -1.74 2.19
N ILE A 48 16.73 -2.91 2.68
CA ILE A 48 17.59 -3.01 3.86
C ILE A 48 18.95 -2.36 3.60
N GLY A 49 19.56 -2.62 2.43
CA GLY A 49 20.84 -2.03 2.05
C GLY A 49 20.77 -0.50 1.96
N CYS A 50 19.74 0.06 1.31
CA CYS A 50 19.52 1.50 1.28
C CYS A 50 19.38 2.09 2.69
N TYR A 51 18.59 1.43 3.55
CA TYR A 51 18.37 1.88 4.92
C TYR A 51 19.66 1.89 5.74
N ILE A 52 20.45 0.80 5.72
CA ILE A 52 21.72 0.71 6.46
C ILE A 52 22.69 1.82 6.02
N VAL A 53 22.88 2.00 4.71
CA VAL A 53 23.77 3.05 4.17
C VAL A 53 23.33 4.44 4.63
N CYS A 54 22.01 4.71 4.64
CA CYS A 54 21.48 6.00 5.08
C CYS A 54 21.60 6.21 6.59
N VAL A 55 21.41 5.17 7.41
CA VAL A 55 21.58 5.22 8.87
C VAL A 55 23.05 5.44 9.23
N ILE A 56 23.99 4.74 8.60
CA ILE A 56 25.44 4.98 8.78
C ILE A 56 25.76 6.43 8.45
N THR A 57 25.24 6.94 7.32
CA THR A 57 25.43 8.34 6.93
C THR A 57 24.86 9.31 7.97
N LEU A 58 23.71 9.01 8.57
CA LEU A 58 23.11 9.81 9.64
C LEU A 58 23.99 9.85 10.89
N ILE A 59 24.51 8.69 11.33
CA ILE A 59 25.36 8.58 12.54
C ILE A 59 26.68 9.33 12.34
N LEU A 60 27.24 9.30 11.13
CA LEU A 60 28.47 10.04 10.79
C LEU A 60 28.27 11.56 10.68
N LYS A 61 27.03 12.07 10.75
CA LYS A 61 26.78 13.53 10.80
C LYS A 61 27.16 14.08 12.18
N ARG A 62 27.91 15.19 12.18
CA ARG A 62 28.31 15.91 13.41
C ARG A 62 27.13 16.45 14.24
N LYS A 63 25.97 16.69 13.61
CA LYS A 63 24.74 17.14 14.28
C LYS A 63 23.58 16.26 13.84
N ILE A 64 23.03 15.50 14.77
CA ILE A 64 21.92 14.57 14.53
C ILE A 64 20.63 15.19 15.07
N ASN A 65 19.58 15.22 14.25
CA ASN A 65 18.25 15.60 14.70
C ASN A 65 17.67 14.45 15.55
N LYS A 66 17.48 14.71 16.86
CA LYS A 66 16.95 13.71 17.82
C LYS A 66 15.64 13.07 17.35
N LYS A 67 14.74 13.84 16.73
CA LYS A 67 13.46 13.32 16.21
C LYS A 67 13.69 12.30 15.10
N ILE A 68 14.61 12.58 14.18
CA ILE A 68 14.96 11.67 13.07
C ILE A 68 15.68 10.44 13.60
N LEU A 69 16.58 10.59 14.58
CA LEU A 69 17.25 9.45 15.22
C LEU A 69 16.26 8.49 15.91
N ILE A 70 15.33 9.04 16.69
CA ILE A 70 14.31 8.24 17.36
C ILE A 70 13.45 7.51 16.33
N LEU A 71 12.96 8.22 15.32
CA LEU A 71 11.98 7.66 14.38
C LEU A 71 12.61 6.74 13.31
N SER A 72 13.83 7.03 12.87
CA SER A 72 14.52 6.27 11.82
C SER A 72 15.50 5.22 12.33
N VAL A 73 15.78 5.13 13.64
CA VAL A 73 16.70 4.11 14.18
C VAL A 73 16.10 3.44 15.42
N LEU A 74 15.83 4.19 16.48
CA LEU A 74 15.42 3.59 17.77
C LEU A 74 14.05 2.91 17.68
N LEU A 75 13.06 3.57 17.07
CA LEU A 75 11.71 3.04 16.93
C LEU A 75 11.67 1.76 16.07
N PRO A 76 12.29 1.69 14.87
CA PRO A 76 12.37 0.45 14.10
C PRO A 76 13.02 -0.69 14.87
N VAL A 77 14.14 -0.43 15.56
CA VAL A 77 14.83 -1.44 16.37
C VAL A 77 13.93 -1.94 17.50
N TYR A 78 13.26 -1.03 18.20
CA TYR A 78 12.31 -1.35 19.26
C TYR A 78 11.13 -2.18 18.74
N VAL A 79 10.53 -1.80 17.62
CA VAL A 79 9.43 -2.54 16.99
C VAL A 79 9.89 -3.93 16.56
N MET A 80 11.07 -4.06 15.95
CA MET A 80 11.62 -5.37 15.58
C MET A 80 11.89 -6.25 16.80
N ALA A 81 12.44 -5.68 17.88
CA ALA A 81 12.69 -6.41 19.11
C ALA A 81 11.37 -6.90 19.76
N ILE A 82 10.36 -6.03 19.89
CA ILE A 82 9.04 -6.43 20.39
C ILE A 82 8.46 -7.51 19.50
N TYR A 83 8.49 -7.33 18.17
CA TYR A 83 7.90 -8.29 17.24
C TYR A 83 8.44 -9.70 17.46
N ILE A 84 9.77 -9.84 17.60
CA ILE A 84 10.43 -11.12 17.87
C ILE A 84 10.06 -11.65 19.26
N LEU A 85 10.06 -10.81 20.29
CA LEU A 85 9.71 -11.21 21.65
C LEU A 85 8.26 -11.68 21.77
N THR A 86 7.33 -11.04 21.08
CA THR A 86 5.89 -11.38 21.11
C THR A 86 5.53 -12.59 20.27
N SER A 87 6.45 -13.09 19.45
CA SER A 87 6.24 -14.22 18.53
C SER A 87 7.14 -15.43 18.85
N LEU A 88 7.69 -15.50 20.07
CA LEU A 88 8.61 -16.56 20.47
C LEU A 88 7.98 -17.96 20.43
N ASP A 89 6.69 -18.05 20.72
CA ASP A 89 5.92 -19.31 20.73
C ASP A 89 5.43 -19.71 19.32
N ASP A 90 5.51 -18.81 18.35
CA ASP A 90 5.10 -19.05 16.97
C ASP A 90 6.22 -19.71 16.15
N ASN A 91 5.85 -20.29 15.00
CA ASN A 91 6.84 -20.85 14.08
C ASN A 91 7.76 -19.74 13.51
N ARG A 92 9.03 -19.76 13.93
CA ARG A 92 10.03 -18.74 13.57
C ARG A 92 10.13 -18.47 12.06
N THR A 93 10.03 -19.50 11.22
CA THR A 93 10.08 -19.33 9.77
C THR A 93 8.88 -18.49 9.29
N LEU A 94 7.67 -18.81 9.74
CA LEU A 94 6.46 -18.06 9.40
C LEU A 94 6.50 -16.63 9.93
N VAL A 95 7.01 -16.45 11.15
CA VAL A 95 7.24 -15.14 11.77
C VAL A 95 8.18 -14.29 10.92
N PHE A 96 9.32 -14.81 10.47
CA PHE A 96 10.24 -14.06 9.60
C PHE A 96 9.63 -13.72 8.25
N TYR A 97 8.85 -14.63 7.66
CA TYR A 97 8.10 -14.33 6.42
C TYR A 97 7.08 -13.21 6.62
N LYS A 98 6.40 -13.17 7.78
CA LYS A 98 5.44 -12.12 8.09
C LYS A 98 6.13 -10.79 8.38
N MET A 99 7.23 -10.81 9.13
CA MET A 99 8.09 -9.66 9.41
C MET A 99 8.62 -9.00 8.13
N LYS A 100 8.97 -9.81 7.12
CA LYS A 100 9.38 -9.35 5.79
C LYS A 100 8.29 -8.50 5.11
N SER A 101 7.02 -8.82 5.29
CA SER A 101 5.91 -8.01 4.77
C SER A 101 5.61 -6.79 5.64
N ASP A 102 5.65 -6.96 6.96
CA ASP A 102 5.08 -5.99 7.91
C ASP A 102 6.07 -4.90 8.32
N ILE A 103 7.39 -5.13 8.24
CA ILE A 103 8.42 -4.18 8.69
C ILE A 103 9.30 -3.69 7.55
N VAL A 104 9.85 -4.61 6.75
CA VAL A 104 10.91 -4.29 5.77
C VAL A 104 10.53 -3.13 4.83
N PRO A 105 9.33 -3.09 4.22
CA PRO A 105 8.96 -2.01 3.31
C PRO A 105 8.98 -0.60 3.95
N PHE A 106 8.74 -0.51 5.26
CA PHE A 106 8.73 0.76 5.99
C PHE A 106 10.13 1.31 6.29
N LEU A 107 11.18 0.48 6.20
CA LEU A 107 12.56 0.93 6.37
C LEU A 107 13.01 1.89 5.25
N PHE A 108 12.47 1.73 4.04
CA PHE A 108 12.84 2.55 2.89
C PHE A 108 12.42 4.04 3.03
N PRO A 109 11.17 4.38 3.44
CA PRO A 109 10.82 5.74 3.81
C PRO A 109 11.75 6.36 4.87
N LEU A 110 12.12 5.58 5.89
CA LEU A 110 13.02 6.06 6.96
C LEU A 110 14.42 6.40 6.42
N ALA A 111 14.89 5.65 5.42
CA ALA A 111 16.14 5.94 4.73
C ALA A 111 16.14 7.32 4.06
N PHE A 112 15.02 7.73 3.43
CA PHE A 112 14.87 9.09 2.90
C PHE A 112 14.99 10.14 3.99
N PHE A 113 14.32 9.95 5.12
CA PHE A 113 14.27 10.93 6.20
C PHE A 113 15.62 11.11 6.91
N CYS A 114 16.47 10.08 6.94
CA CYS A 114 17.85 10.18 7.43
C CYS A 114 18.69 11.22 6.65
N LEU A 115 18.37 11.45 5.38
CA LEU A 115 19.17 12.30 4.48
C LEU A 115 18.68 13.75 4.36
N ILE A 116 17.50 14.06 4.90
CA ILE A 116 16.87 15.37 4.79
C ILE A 116 17.13 16.19 6.04
N ASP A 117 17.76 17.36 5.86
CA ASP A 117 18.23 18.18 6.97
C ASP A 117 17.22 19.26 7.39
N ASN A 118 16.39 19.77 6.45
CA ASN A 118 15.44 20.87 6.72
C ASN A 118 14.15 20.77 5.88
N ASN A 119 13.16 21.62 6.20
CA ASN A 119 11.86 21.64 5.52
C ASN A 119 11.98 22.05 4.04
N TYR A 120 12.85 23.01 3.69
CA TYR A 120 13.13 23.37 2.31
C TYR A 120 13.57 22.19 1.44
N GLN A 121 14.58 21.44 1.91
CA GLN A 121 15.04 20.24 1.24
C GLN A 121 13.94 19.18 1.17
N ALA A 122 13.13 19.05 2.23
CA ALA A 122 11.98 18.15 2.24
C ALA A 122 10.97 18.51 1.14
N ASN A 123 10.63 19.80 0.97
CA ASN A 123 9.73 20.28 -0.09
C ASN A 123 10.25 19.92 -1.49
N VAL A 124 11.54 20.16 -1.74
CA VAL A 124 12.18 19.85 -3.03
C VAL A 124 12.15 18.33 -3.30
N VAL A 125 12.51 17.53 -2.29
CA VAL A 125 12.53 16.07 -2.40
C VAL A 125 11.13 15.52 -2.61
N TYR A 126 10.16 15.95 -1.80
CA TYR A 126 8.76 15.54 -1.89
C TYR A 126 8.15 15.87 -3.25
N ARG A 127 8.37 17.08 -3.77
CA ARG A 127 7.93 17.48 -5.11
C ARG A 127 8.49 16.55 -6.19
N LYS A 128 9.77 16.17 -6.08
CA LYS A 128 10.41 15.26 -7.03
C LYS A 128 9.85 13.84 -6.93
N ILE A 129 9.57 13.34 -5.72
CA ILE A 129 8.93 12.04 -5.49
C ILE A 129 7.54 12.01 -6.14
N CYS A 130 6.70 13.01 -5.90
CA CYS A 130 5.37 13.10 -6.52
C CYS A 130 5.44 13.04 -8.05
N LYS A 131 6.40 13.75 -8.67
CA LYS A 131 6.60 13.71 -10.12
C LYS A 131 7.08 12.33 -10.61
N ILE A 132 8.00 11.69 -9.88
CA ILE A 132 8.48 10.34 -10.20
C ILE A 132 7.33 9.33 -10.15
N LEU A 133 6.49 9.37 -9.11
CA LEU A 133 5.34 8.47 -8.97
C LEU A 133 4.31 8.66 -10.09
N VAL A 134 4.06 9.91 -10.50
CA VAL A 134 3.19 10.17 -11.67
C VAL A 134 3.81 9.63 -12.96
N TRP A 135 5.12 9.80 -13.16
CA TRP A 135 5.82 9.25 -14.31
C TRP A 135 5.78 7.72 -14.36
N ILE A 136 5.99 7.06 -13.21
CA ILE A 136 5.78 5.60 -13.05
C ILE A 136 4.35 5.23 -13.42
N GLY A 137 3.36 6.00 -12.95
CA GLY A 137 1.95 5.80 -13.28
C GLY A 137 1.67 5.87 -14.78
N VAL A 138 2.29 6.80 -15.50
CA VAL A 138 2.15 6.94 -16.97
C VAL A 138 2.69 5.71 -17.68
N ILE A 139 3.88 5.24 -17.31
CA ILE A 139 4.47 4.01 -17.89
C ILE A 139 3.57 2.82 -17.60
N ASN A 140 3.11 2.68 -16.36
CA ASN A 140 2.22 1.59 -15.97
C ASN A 140 0.88 1.65 -16.73
N SER A 141 0.34 2.84 -16.99
CA SER A 141 -0.88 3.02 -17.80
C SER A 141 -0.70 2.50 -19.23
N PHE A 142 0.44 2.80 -19.86
CA PHE A 142 0.75 2.30 -21.19
C PHE A 142 0.85 0.76 -21.19
N LEU A 143 1.51 0.18 -20.19
CA LEU A 143 1.59 -1.29 -20.05
C LEU A 143 0.22 -1.93 -19.79
N ILE A 144 -0.65 -1.29 -19.01
CA ILE A 144 -2.04 -1.73 -18.82
C ILE A 144 -2.76 -1.79 -20.17
N PHE A 145 -2.64 -0.74 -21.00
CA PHE A 145 -3.30 -0.67 -22.31
C PHE A 145 -2.79 -1.77 -23.24
N VAL A 146 -1.47 -1.95 -23.33
CA VAL A 146 -0.85 -3.00 -24.14
C VAL A 146 -1.30 -4.39 -23.68
N GLN A 147 -1.24 -4.67 -22.37
CA GLN A 147 -1.68 -5.96 -21.82
C GLN A 147 -3.16 -6.22 -22.08
N ARG A 148 -4.01 -5.20 -21.98
CA ARG A 148 -5.45 -5.36 -22.22
C ARG A 148 -5.75 -5.61 -23.70
N MET A 149 -5.13 -4.85 -24.60
CA MET A 149 -5.32 -5.00 -26.05
C MET A 149 -4.74 -6.32 -26.59
N PHE A 150 -3.62 -6.79 -26.05
CA PHE A 150 -2.90 -7.98 -26.50
C PHE A 150 -2.91 -9.10 -25.45
N SER A 151 -4.04 -9.31 -24.77
CA SER A 151 -4.15 -10.25 -23.65
C SER A 151 -3.67 -11.67 -24.00
N SER A 152 -4.11 -12.21 -25.15
CA SER A 152 -3.74 -13.56 -25.57
C SER A 152 -2.24 -13.67 -25.88
N TRP A 153 -1.68 -12.72 -26.64
CA TRP A 153 -0.25 -12.68 -26.96
C TRP A 153 0.61 -12.49 -25.71
N PHE A 154 0.12 -11.73 -24.74
CA PHE A 154 0.81 -11.53 -23.48
C PHE A 154 0.87 -12.83 -22.66
N LEU A 155 -0.23 -13.60 -22.59
CA LEU A 155 -0.23 -14.91 -21.92
C LEU A 155 0.72 -15.90 -22.61
N VAL A 156 0.71 -15.94 -23.95
CA VAL A 156 1.65 -16.76 -24.74
C VAL A 156 3.11 -16.35 -24.50
N PHE A 157 3.42 -15.05 -24.50
CA PHE A 157 4.76 -14.53 -24.22
C PHE A 157 5.25 -14.92 -22.82
N LEU A 158 4.35 -14.90 -21.84
CA LEU A 158 4.68 -15.33 -20.49
C LEU A 158 4.93 -16.84 -20.39
N GLN A 159 4.51 -17.65 -21.38
CA GLN A 159 4.59 -19.12 -21.39
C GLN A 159 3.89 -19.74 -20.17
N ILE A 160 2.73 -19.19 -19.79
CA ILE A 160 2.04 -19.53 -18.54
C ILE A 160 1.00 -20.65 -18.70
N ASP A 161 0.83 -21.21 -19.90
CA ASP A 161 -0.15 -22.28 -20.14
C ASP A 161 0.08 -23.53 -19.26
N ASP A 162 1.32 -23.80 -18.80
CA ASP A 162 1.66 -24.91 -17.89
C ASP A 162 2.00 -24.50 -16.44
N MET A 163 2.10 -23.20 -16.11
CA MET A 163 2.43 -22.75 -14.75
C MET A 163 1.21 -22.49 -13.85
N ASN A 164 0.06 -23.05 -14.25
CA ASN A 164 -1.24 -22.93 -13.59
C ASN A 164 -1.30 -23.75 -12.28
N ASN A 165 -0.55 -23.29 -11.26
CA ASN A 165 -0.78 -23.46 -9.81
C ASN A 165 0.42 -23.01 -8.94
N GLN A 166 1.52 -22.56 -9.54
CA GLN A 166 2.65 -21.99 -8.78
C GLN A 166 2.59 -20.45 -8.65
N ALA A 167 1.39 -19.88 -8.53
CA ALA A 167 1.22 -18.44 -8.21
C ALA A 167 1.99 -18.01 -6.94
N GLY A 168 2.36 -18.97 -6.07
CA GLY A 168 3.22 -18.73 -4.91
C GLY A 168 4.73 -18.59 -5.19
N ALA A 169 5.25 -19.01 -6.35
CA ALA A 169 6.69 -18.99 -6.65
C ALA A 169 7.14 -17.70 -7.35
N SER A 170 6.32 -17.15 -8.26
CA SER A 170 6.59 -15.90 -8.97
C SER A 170 6.13 -14.66 -8.18
N GLY A 171 5.16 -14.83 -7.28
CA GLY A 171 4.48 -13.71 -6.63
C GLY A 171 3.63 -12.88 -7.60
N LEU A 172 3.39 -13.38 -8.82
CA LEU A 172 2.52 -12.75 -9.82
C LEU A 172 1.13 -13.35 -9.72
N ARG A 173 0.13 -12.47 -9.76
CA ARG A 173 -1.28 -12.87 -9.80
C ARG A 173 -1.89 -12.47 -11.13
N LEU A 174 -2.10 -13.47 -11.98
CA LEU A 174 -2.77 -13.35 -13.26
C LEU A 174 -4.19 -13.89 -13.10
N ASP A 175 -5.15 -12.97 -13.03
CA ASP A 175 -6.57 -13.30 -12.96
C ASP A 175 -7.19 -13.02 -14.33
N ASN A 176 -7.94 -13.98 -14.88
CA ASN A 176 -8.74 -13.77 -16.08
C ASN A 176 -10.17 -13.37 -15.69
N VAL A 177 -10.83 -12.60 -16.56
CA VAL A 177 -12.28 -12.38 -16.57
C VAL A 177 -12.82 -12.78 -17.93
N ASP A 178 -14.13 -12.94 -18.07
CA ASP A 178 -14.80 -13.39 -19.31
C ASP A 178 -14.44 -12.56 -20.57
N SER A 179 -13.89 -11.35 -20.38
CA SER A 179 -13.46 -10.41 -21.43
C SER A 179 -11.93 -10.28 -21.60
N GLY A 180 -11.13 -11.17 -20.99
CA GLY A 180 -9.66 -11.19 -21.12
C GLY A 180 -8.91 -11.03 -19.79
N LEU A 181 -7.60 -10.81 -19.85
CA LEU A 181 -6.73 -10.72 -18.68
C LEU A 181 -7.00 -9.45 -17.86
N ARG A 182 -6.98 -9.54 -16.53
CA ARG A 182 -6.91 -8.37 -15.65
C ARG A 182 -5.50 -7.78 -15.71
N ALA A 183 -5.38 -6.61 -16.32
CA ALA A 183 -4.08 -6.00 -16.57
C ALA A 183 -3.33 -5.63 -15.28
N MET A 184 -2.11 -6.17 -15.12
CA MET A 184 -1.23 -5.92 -13.97
C MET A 184 -0.21 -4.80 -14.22
N GLY A 185 -0.06 -4.35 -15.46
CA GLY A 185 0.95 -3.36 -15.85
C GLY A 185 2.36 -3.83 -15.50
N SER A 186 3.18 -2.94 -14.91
CA SER A 186 4.49 -3.28 -14.36
C SER A 186 4.44 -3.81 -12.92
N MET A 187 3.24 -3.91 -12.34
CA MET A 187 3.04 -4.38 -10.97
C MET A 187 2.83 -5.88 -10.92
N THR A 188 3.01 -6.46 -9.73
CA THR A 188 2.88 -7.91 -9.52
C THR A 188 1.45 -8.42 -9.58
N THR A 189 0.45 -7.54 -9.44
CA THR A 189 -0.97 -7.88 -9.47
C THR A 189 -1.80 -6.75 -10.10
N PHE A 190 -2.96 -7.08 -10.67
CA PHE A 190 -3.94 -6.10 -11.15
C PHE A 190 -4.46 -5.18 -10.04
N ILE A 191 -4.54 -5.70 -8.80
CA ILE A 191 -4.87 -4.93 -7.61
C ILE A 191 -3.84 -3.81 -7.42
N ASN A 192 -2.55 -4.16 -7.43
CA ASN A 192 -1.48 -3.19 -7.23
C ASN A 192 -1.46 -2.14 -8.33
N SER A 193 -1.73 -2.57 -9.56
CA SER A 193 -1.84 -1.68 -10.71
C SER A 193 -3.01 -0.69 -10.56
N GLY A 194 -4.20 -1.18 -10.19
CA GLY A 194 -5.38 -0.35 -9.99
C GLY A 194 -5.20 0.65 -8.84
N THR A 195 -4.67 0.21 -7.70
CA THR A 195 -4.37 1.07 -6.55
C THR A 195 -3.32 2.14 -6.89
N LEU A 196 -2.29 1.81 -7.70
CA LEU A 196 -1.33 2.80 -8.20
C LEU A 196 -2.01 3.91 -9.00
N MET A 197 -2.95 3.57 -9.90
CA MET A 197 -3.66 4.57 -10.69
C MET A 197 -4.44 5.54 -9.79
N ILE A 198 -5.06 5.06 -8.71
CA ILE A 198 -5.71 5.91 -7.71
C ILE A 198 -4.71 6.81 -6.98
N PHE A 199 -3.55 6.28 -6.59
CA PHE A 199 -2.48 7.10 -6.01
C PHE A 199 -2.05 8.22 -6.95
N CYS A 200 -1.82 7.90 -8.23
CA CYS A 200 -1.42 8.88 -9.22
C CYS A 200 -2.49 9.96 -9.43
N ILE A 201 -3.78 9.60 -9.40
CA ILE A 201 -4.89 10.56 -9.42
C ILE A 201 -4.83 11.50 -8.22
N PHE A 202 -4.71 10.98 -6.99
CA PHE A 202 -4.61 11.82 -5.80
C PHE A 202 -3.36 12.70 -5.81
N ILE A 203 -2.20 12.16 -6.21
CA ILE A 203 -0.97 12.94 -6.32
C ILE A 203 -1.16 14.10 -7.29
N VAL A 204 -1.70 13.86 -8.49
CA VAL A 204 -1.90 14.91 -9.50
C VAL A 204 -2.87 15.97 -9.01
N MET A 205 -3.98 15.56 -8.40
CA MET A 205 -5.06 16.47 -8.03
C MET A 205 -4.76 17.26 -6.77
N GLU A 206 -4.14 16.63 -5.76
CA GLU A 206 -4.07 17.13 -4.38
C GLU A 206 -2.67 17.61 -3.96
N SER A 207 -1.59 17.25 -4.67
CA SER A 207 -0.24 17.69 -4.29
C SER A 207 0.03 19.17 -4.53
N GLY A 208 -0.74 19.82 -5.41
CA GLY A 208 -0.56 21.23 -5.79
C GLY A 208 0.58 21.48 -6.79
N PHE A 209 1.27 20.46 -7.30
CA PHE A 209 2.44 20.62 -8.18
C PHE A 209 2.16 20.66 -9.68
N PHE A 210 0.93 20.34 -10.08
CA PHE A 210 0.52 20.19 -11.48
C PHE A 210 -0.43 21.31 -11.87
N ASN A 211 -0.27 21.85 -13.09
CA ASN A 211 -1.16 22.88 -13.61
C ASN A 211 -2.52 22.29 -14.03
N ARG A 212 -3.52 23.15 -14.32
CA ARG A 212 -4.89 22.73 -14.63
C ARG A 212 -4.97 21.78 -15.84
N PHE A 213 -4.16 22.03 -16.87
CA PHE A 213 -4.11 21.22 -18.07
C PHE A 213 -3.52 19.82 -17.82
N GLN A 214 -2.38 19.74 -17.12
CA GLN A 214 -1.77 18.49 -16.68
C GLN A 214 -2.72 17.68 -15.80
N LYS A 215 -3.43 18.34 -14.88
CA LYS A 215 -4.43 17.69 -14.04
C LYS A 215 -5.51 17.02 -14.87
N MET A 216 -6.05 17.71 -15.87
CA MET A 216 -7.07 17.16 -16.76
C MET A 216 -6.56 15.94 -17.54
N ILE A 217 -5.41 16.06 -18.21
CA ILE A 217 -4.84 14.97 -19.02
C ILE A 217 -4.55 13.73 -18.17
N TYR A 218 -3.82 13.90 -17.07
CA TYR A 218 -3.44 12.77 -16.23
C TYR A 218 -4.64 12.15 -15.51
N PHE A 219 -5.63 12.96 -15.12
CA PHE A 219 -6.86 12.44 -14.54
C PHE A 219 -7.60 11.51 -15.50
N ILE A 220 -7.76 11.92 -16.77
CA ILE A 220 -8.40 11.09 -17.81
C ILE A 220 -7.57 9.82 -18.04
N LEU A 221 -6.26 9.95 -18.25
CA LEU A 221 -5.35 8.82 -18.48
C LEU A 221 -5.45 7.77 -17.37
N PHE A 222 -5.28 8.19 -16.11
CA PHE A 222 -5.28 7.27 -14.97
C PHE A 222 -6.66 6.71 -14.67
N THR A 223 -7.75 7.44 -14.95
CA THR A 223 -9.11 6.90 -14.80
C THR A 223 -9.37 5.78 -15.80
N ILE A 224 -9.03 5.99 -17.08
CA ILE A 224 -9.18 4.96 -18.13
C ILE A 224 -8.30 3.74 -17.77
N ALA A 225 -7.05 3.96 -17.39
CA ALA A 225 -6.14 2.89 -16.96
C ALA A 225 -6.70 2.11 -15.75
N ALA A 226 -7.21 2.81 -14.73
CA ALA A 226 -7.82 2.18 -13.56
C ALA A 226 -9.02 1.30 -13.95
N VAL A 227 -9.91 1.77 -14.84
CA VAL A 227 -11.03 0.96 -15.35
C VAL A 227 -10.53 -0.30 -16.07
N MET A 228 -9.49 -0.17 -16.90
CA MET A 228 -8.92 -1.28 -17.66
C MET A 228 -8.21 -2.33 -16.80
N THR A 229 -7.78 -2.00 -15.57
CA THR A 229 -7.32 -3.02 -14.61
C THR A 229 -8.45 -3.92 -14.12
N THR A 230 -9.71 -3.52 -14.30
CA THR A 230 -10.93 -4.17 -13.78
C THR A 230 -10.96 -4.29 -12.24
N TYR A 231 -10.10 -3.55 -11.54
CA TYR A 231 -10.06 -3.54 -10.09
C TYR A 231 -11.22 -2.72 -9.51
N LYS A 232 -12.28 -3.42 -9.05
CA LYS A 232 -13.52 -2.78 -8.60
C LYS A 232 -13.34 -1.81 -7.41
N THR A 233 -12.43 -2.09 -6.48
CA THR A 233 -12.21 -1.22 -5.31
C THR A 233 -11.65 0.15 -5.72
N ALA A 234 -10.80 0.21 -6.75
CA ALA A 234 -10.36 1.49 -7.34
C ALA A 234 -11.54 2.28 -7.92
N MET A 235 -12.50 1.61 -8.55
CA MET A 235 -13.72 2.27 -9.07
C MET A 235 -14.58 2.82 -7.94
N VAL A 236 -14.72 2.07 -6.84
CA VAL A 236 -15.40 2.54 -5.63
C VAL A 236 -14.72 3.80 -5.09
N ALA A 237 -13.38 3.79 -4.97
CA ALA A 237 -12.63 4.96 -4.52
C ALA A 237 -12.86 6.19 -5.41
N LEU A 238 -12.87 6.04 -6.75
CA LEU A 238 -13.17 7.13 -7.68
C LEU A 238 -14.60 7.64 -7.55
N SER A 239 -15.55 6.72 -7.43
CA SER A 239 -16.97 7.04 -7.29
C SER A 239 -17.27 7.82 -6.01
N LEU A 240 -16.51 7.59 -4.93
CA LEU A 240 -16.60 8.35 -3.67
C LEU A 240 -15.78 9.65 -3.73
N TYR A 241 -14.63 9.64 -4.39
CA TYR A 241 -13.75 10.80 -4.50
C TYR A 241 -14.39 11.97 -5.27
N ILE A 242 -15.11 11.69 -6.37
CA ILE A 242 -15.75 12.75 -7.19
C ILE A 242 -16.78 13.57 -6.38
N PRO A 243 -17.76 12.96 -5.67
CA PRO A 243 -18.68 13.68 -4.78
C PRO A 243 -17.97 14.45 -3.66
N ILE A 244 -16.94 13.87 -3.03
CA ILE A 244 -16.14 14.59 -2.02
C ILE A 244 -15.57 15.87 -2.64
N LYS A 245 -14.94 15.78 -3.83
CA LYS A 245 -14.36 16.95 -4.51
C LYS A 245 -15.41 17.99 -4.84
N PHE A 246 -16.60 17.59 -5.30
CA PHE A 246 -17.70 18.50 -5.57
C PHE A 246 -18.12 19.25 -4.29
N ILE A 247 -18.32 18.56 -3.18
CA ILE A 247 -18.70 19.19 -1.91
C ILE A 247 -17.59 20.12 -1.40
N LEU A 248 -16.32 19.72 -1.53
CA LEU A 248 -15.17 20.53 -1.12
C LEU A 248 -15.01 21.84 -1.90
N MET A 249 -15.71 22.02 -3.03
CA MET A 249 -15.79 23.31 -3.72
C MET A 249 -16.56 24.36 -2.90
N PHE A 250 -17.51 23.93 -2.07
CA PHE A 250 -18.34 24.81 -1.25
C PHE A 250 -17.76 25.05 0.15
N VAL A 251 -16.81 24.22 0.59
CA VAL A 251 -16.16 24.34 1.91
C VAL A 251 -15.05 25.39 1.87
N ARG A 252 -15.15 26.42 2.71
CA ARG A 252 -14.11 27.45 2.85
C ARG A 252 -13.04 27.04 3.87
N GLY A 253 -11.77 27.30 3.54
CA GLY A 253 -10.62 27.06 4.42
C GLY A 253 -10.05 25.64 4.35
N ASN A 254 -8.72 25.50 4.31
CA ASN A 254 -8.05 24.20 4.16
C ASN A 254 -8.30 23.26 5.35
N ILE A 255 -8.35 23.78 6.57
CA ILE A 255 -8.63 22.96 7.76
C ILE A 255 -10.02 22.34 7.66
N ASN A 256 -11.04 23.13 7.35
CA ASN A 256 -12.42 22.64 7.20
C ASN A 256 -12.54 21.57 6.10
N LYS A 257 -11.83 21.75 4.98
CA LYS A 257 -11.76 20.73 3.92
C LYS A 257 -11.17 19.41 4.41
N LYS A 258 -10.09 19.47 5.20
CA LYS A 258 -9.45 18.28 5.78
C LYS A 258 -10.33 17.62 6.85
N ILE A 259 -11.01 18.41 7.69
CA ILE A 259 -12.00 17.89 8.66
C ILE A 259 -13.11 17.13 7.91
N PHE A 260 -13.65 17.71 6.83
CA PHE A 260 -14.67 17.05 6.02
C PHE A 260 -14.18 15.70 5.48
N ILE A 261 -12.96 15.63 4.94
CA ILE A 261 -12.38 14.36 4.47
C ILE A 261 -12.24 13.36 5.62
N GLY A 262 -11.80 13.81 6.79
CA GLY A 262 -11.67 12.95 7.97
C GLY A 262 -13.02 12.37 8.43
N MET A 263 -14.05 13.21 8.51
CA MET A 263 -15.42 12.77 8.83
C MET A 263 -15.96 11.81 7.77
N PHE A 264 -15.75 12.12 6.49
CA PHE A 264 -16.19 11.26 5.40
C PHE A 264 -15.47 9.91 5.43
N THR A 265 -14.17 9.88 5.76
CA THR A 265 -13.40 8.65 5.98
C THR A 265 -14.02 7.79 7.06
N PHE A 266 -14.42 8.40 8.18
CA PHE A 266 -15.08 7.68 9.28
C PHE A 266 -16.44 7.12 8.86
N ILE A 267 -17.26 7.90 8.14
CA ILE A 267 -18.56 7.44 7.63
C ILE A 267 -18.37 6.24 6.68
N VAL A 268 -17.45 6.34 5.72
CA VAL A 268 -17.17 5.25 4.78
C VAL A 268 -16.63 4.03 5.51
N PHE A 269 -15.75 4.21 6.50
CA PHE A 269 -15.26 3.13 7.35
C PHE A 269 -16.40 2.37 8.03
N ILE A 270 -17.39 3.07 8.61
CA ILE A 270 -18.58 2.44 9.23
C ILE A 270 -19.39 1.67 8.18
N VAL A 271 -19.68 2.28 7.03
CA VAL A 271 -20.44 1.64 5.95
C VAL A 271 -19.76 0.37 5.46
N MET A 272 -18.43 0.42 5.27
CA MET A 272 -17.64 -0.73 4.84
C MET A 272 -17.55 -1.80 5.93
N THR A 273 -17.45 -1.41 7.20
CA THR A 273 -17.50 -2.34 8.36
C THR A 273 -18.79 -3.12 8.36
N ILE A 274 -19.93 -2.44 8.25
CA ILE A 274 -21.26 -3.08 8.22
C ILE A 274 -21.40 -3.98 6.99
N SER A 275 -20.92 -3.52 5.83
CA SER A 275 -21.03 -4.26 4.57
C SER A 275 -20.22 -5.55 4.56
N PHE A 276 -19.04 -5.58 5.20
CA PHE A 276 -18.11 -6.72 5.14
C PHE A 276 -18.03 -7.57 6.42
N ASN A 277 -18.72 -7.19 7.50
CA ASN A 277 -18.79 -7.99 8.73
C ASN A 277 -20.22 -8.42 9.10
N SER A 278 -21.21 -8.13 8.24
CA SER A 278 -22.59 -8.57 8.45
C SER A 278 -23.22 -9.03 7.15
N MET A 279 -24.02 -10.10 7.23
CA MET A 279 -24.84 -10.55 6.10
C MET A 279 -26.02 -9.61 5.80
N PHE A 280 -26.24 -8.56 6.61
CA PHE A 280 -27.35 -7.62 6.43
C PHE A 280 -27.45 -7.05 5.01
N VAL A 281 -26.35 -6.52 4.47
CA VAL A 281 -26.33 -5.91 3.14
C VAL A 281 -26.57 -6.96 2.06
N TYR A 282 -25.92 -8.12 2.16
CA TYR A 282 -26.15 -9.23 1.23
C TYR A 282 -27.61 -9.68 1.23
N ASN A 283 -28.21 -9.88 2.41
CA ASN A 283 -29.58 -10.34 2.56
C ASN A 283 -30.61 -9.37 1.96
N LYS A 284 -30.32 -8.07 1.89
CA LYS A 284 -31.18 -7.08 1.21
C LYS A 284 -31.06 -7.08 -0.31
N ILE A 285 -29.94 -7.57 -0.86
CA ILE A 285 -29.62 -7.49 -2.29
C ILE A 285 -29.73 -8.84 -2.99
N LYS A 286 -29.67 -9.96 -2.25
CA LYS A 286 -29.64 -11.33 -2.79
C LYS A 286 -30.83 -11.67 -3.70
N ASP A 287 -31.98 -11.05 -3.51
CA ASP A 287 -33.21 -11.31 -4.27
C ASP A 287 -33.42 -10.29 -5.42
N THR A 288 -32.40 -9.48 -5.71
CA THR A 288 -32.43 -8.48 -6.79
C THR A 288 -31.64 -8.96 -8.01
N LYS A 289 -31.72 -8.19 -9.11
CA LYS A 289 -30.87 -8.40 -10.31
C LYS A 289 -29.36 -8.34 -10.03
N LEU A 290 -28.95 -7.85 -8.86
CA LEU A 290 -27.55 -7.73 -8.44
C LEU A 290 -27.05 -8.94 -7.62
N ARG A 291 -27.83 -10.03 -7.54
CA ARG A 291 -27.50 -11.23 -6.75
C ARG A 291 -26.08 -11.73 -6.97
N ASP A 292 -25.67 -11.95 -8.21
CA ASP A 292 -24.36 -12.55 -8.52
C ASP A 292 -23.21 -11.60 -8.16
N ALA A 293 -23.42 -10.29 -8.34
CA ALA A 293 -22.47 -9.28 -7.92
C ALA A 293 -22.33 -9.22 -6.39
N ALA A 294 -23.46 -9.29 -5.67
CA ALA A 294 -23.50 -9.31 -4.22
C ALA A 294 -22.90 -10.59 -3.63
N TYR A 295 -23.12 -11.74 -4.27
CA TYR A 295 -22.50 -13.00 -3.86
C TYR A 295 -20.97 -12.92 -3.93
N ASN A 296 -20.44 -12.54 -5.10
CA ASN A 296 -19.00 -12.50 -5.33
C ASN A 296 -18.28 -11.40 -4.54
N SER A 297 -18.96 -10.28 -4.28
CA SER A 297 -18.31 -9.10 -3.69
C SER A 297 -18.54 -8.96 -2.19
N ILE A 298 -19.67 -9.46 -1.66
CA ILE A 298 -20.08 -9.29 -0.25
C ILE A 298 -20.10 -10.63 0.46
N TYR A 299 -20.93 -11.59 0.00
CA TYR A 299 -21.14 -12.85 0.71
C TYR A 299 -19.84 -13.63 0.95
N LEU A 300 -19.03 -13.83 -0.10
CA LEU A 300 -17.77 -14.57 0.01
C LEU A 300 -16.81 -13.93 1.02
N ARG A 301 -16.75 -12.59 1.06
CA ARG A 301 -15.91 -11.87 2.01
C ARG A 301 -16.43 -11.97 3.44
N VAL A 302 -17.74 -11.78 3.65
CA VAL A 302 -18.34 -11.93 4.99
C VAL A 302 -18.13 -13.36 5.51
N ALA A 303 -18.32 -14.37 4.66
CA ALA A 303 -18.06 -15.76 5.02
C ALA A 303 -16.59 -16.02 5.38
N GLN A 304 -15.65 -15.49 4.59
CA GLN A 304 -14.21 -15.57 4.89
C GLN A 304 -13.86 -14.85 6.20
N HIS A 305 -14.41 -13.66 6.43
CA HIS A 305 -14.20 -12.89 7.65
C HIS A 305 -14.73 -13.63 8.87
N GLN A 306 -15.93 -14.20 8.79
CA GLN A 306 -16.52 -14.99 9.86
C GLN A 306 -15.71 -16.25 10.17
N ASN A 307 -15.20 -16.92 9.14
CA ASN A 307 -14.38 -18.11 9.31
C ASN A 307 -13.09 -17.80 10.10
N ILE A 308 -12.40 -16.71 9.77
CA ILE A 308 -11.21 -16.26 10.52
C ILE A 308 -11.59 -15.79 11.92
N PHE A 309 -12.71 -15.07 12.07
CA PHE A 309 -13.17 -14.63 13.38
C PHE A 309 -13.42 -15.82 14.32
N ASN A 310 -14.01 -16.90 13.83
CA ASN A 310 -14.22 -18.11 14.61
C ASN A 310 -12.89 -18.75 15.05
N ASP A 311 -11.86 -18.78 14.18
CA ASP A 311 -10.52 -19.24 14.58
C ASP A 311 -9.94 -18.37 15.69
N VAL A 312 -10.02 -17.05 15.53
CA VAL A 312 -9.53 -16.06 16.49
C VAL A 312 -10.25 -16.20 17.83
N GLN A 313 -11.57 -16.40 17.82
CA GLN A 313 -12.37 -16.64 19.01
C GLN A 313 -11.98 -17.93 19.72
N SER A 314 -11.65 -18.99 18.97
CA SER A 314 -11.22 -20.28 19.52
C SER A 314 -9.80 -20.26 20.11
N LYS A 315 -8.95 -19.31 19.69
CA LYS A 315 -7.55 -19.19 20.12
C LYS A 315 -7.37 -18.05 21.13
N SER A 316 -7.50 -16.81 20.67
CA SER A 316 -7.39 -15.61 21.49
C SER A 316 -7.97 -14.42 20.73
N LEU A 317 -9.04 -13.84 21.26
CA LEU A 317 -9.65 -12.63 20.70
C LEU A 317 -8.69 -11.44 20.72
N LEU A 318 -7.83 -11.36 21.76
CA LEU A 318 -6.95 -10.21 21.99
C LEU A 318 -5.71 -10.26 21.09
N THR A 319 -5.09 -11.44 20.94
CA THR A 319 -3.79 -11.62 20.26
C THR A 319 -3.88 -12.36 18.94
N GLY A 320 -5.05 -12.90 18.58
CA GLY A 320 -5.29 -13.59 17.31
C GLY A 320 -4.93 -15.07 17.37
N VAL A 321 -4.77 -15.67 16.19
CA VAL A 321 -4.44 -17.09 16.00
C VAL A 321 -2.94 -17.35 16.16
N GLY A 322 -2.11 -16.33 15.97
CA GLY A 322 -0.64 -16.41 15.96
C GLY A 322 -0.05 -15.79 14.71
N VAL A 323 1.18 -15.30 14.81
CA VAL A 323 1.84 -14.54 13.74
C VAL A 323 2.27 -15.47 12.61
N GLY A 324 1.77 -15.19 11.41
CA GLY A 324 2.13 -15.92 10.19
C GLY A 324 1.46 -17.29 10.08
N VAL A 325 0.53 -17.65 10.98
CA VAL A 325 -0.24 -18.92 10.91
C VAL A 325 -1.17 -18.92 9.70
N ASN A 326 -1.83 -17.79 9.43
CA ASN A 326 -2.65 -17.57 8.24
C ASN A 326 -1.98 -16.53 7.33
N GLY A 327 -2.34 -16.56 6.04
CA GLY A 327 -1.89 -15.57 5.06
C GLY A 327 -0.42 -15.68 4.65
N THR A 328 0.27 -16.76 5.03
CA THR A 328 1.64 -17.03 4.61
C THR A 328 1.66 -17.90 3.35
N GLN A 329 2.30 -17.37 2.31
CA GLN A 329 2.81 -18.19 1.22
C GLN A 329 4.18 -18.78 1.62
N GLY A 330 4.24 -19.53 2.72
CA GLY A 330 5.47 -20.18 3.18
C GLY A 330 5.94 -21.32 2.25
N PRO A 331 7.12 -21.92 2.52
CA PRO A 331 7.62 -23.08 1.80
C PRO A 331 6.56 -24.21 1.76
N PRO A 332 6.45 -24.99 0.66
CA PRO A 332 5.43 -26.03 0.50
C PRO A 332 5.40 -27.03 1.67
N GLU A 333 6.57 -27.36 2.22
CA GLU A 333 6.78 -28.28 3.34
C GLU A 333 6.18 -27.79 4.67
N VAL A 334 6.08 -26.47 4.84
CA VAL A 334 5.45 -25.85 6.01
C VAL A 334 3.95 -25.66 5.75
N LYS A 335 3.56 -25.31 4.51
CA LYS A 335 2.14 -25.19 4.12
C LYS A 335 1.35 -26.48 4.26
N SER A 336 1.94 -27.64 4.00
CA SER A 336 1.24 -28.92 4.14
C SER A 336 0.89 -29.26 5.60
N LYS A 337 1.59 -28.65 6.57
CA LYS A 337 1.36 -28.83 8.01
C LYS A 337 0.40 -27.83 8.64
N TYR A 338 0.21 -26.66 8.01
CA TYR A 338 -0.69 -25.60 8.50
C TYR A 338 -1.71 -25.27 7.41
N SER A 339 -3.00 -25.50 7.69
CA SER A 339 -4.10 -25.13 6.78
C SER A 339 -4.24 -23.59 6.70
N SER A 340 -3.30 -22.93 6.02
CA SER A 340 -3.22 -21.47 5.93
C SER A 340 -4.41 -20.92 5.14
N LYS A 341 -5.21 -20.07 5.78
CA LYS A 341 -6.30 -19.35 5.13
C LYS A 341 -5.78 -18.07 4.44
N PRO A 342 -6.31 -17.68 3.27
CA PRO A 342 -5.92 -16.43 2.62
C PRO A 342 -6.38 -15.21 3.43
N LEU A 343 -5.52 -14.20 3.54
CA LEU A 343 -5.77 -12.96 4.29
C LEU A 343 -5.74 -11.76 3.33
N ASP A 344 -6.74 -11.70 2.45
CA ASP A 344 -6.75 -10.72 1.35
C ASP A 344 -7.04 -9.29 1.82
N SER A 345 -7.76 -9.09 2.93
CA SER A 345 -8.07 -7.77 3.50
C SER A 345 -7.12 -7.37 4.64
N GLY A 346 -6.84 -6.07 4.76
CA GLY A 346 -6.03 -5.53 5.86
C GLY A 346 -6.63 -5.84 7.23
N TYR A 347 -7.96 -5.71 7.36
CA TYR A 347 -8.70 -6.03 8.57
C TYR A 347 -8.48 -7.48 9.03
N ILE A 348 -8.77 -8.46 8.17
CA ILE A 348 -8.63 -9.88 8.51
C ILE A 348 -7.17 -10.28 8.67
N SER A 349 -6.25 -9.67 7.91
CA SER A 349 -4.82 -9.87 8.12
C SER A 349 -4.38 -9.46 9.53
N LEU A 350 -4.84 -8.31 10.02
CA LEU A 350 -4.49 -7.83 11.36
C LEU A 350 -5.18 -8.66 12.43
N LEU A 351 -6.47 -8.92 12.28
CA LEU A 351 -7.26 -9.70 13.24
C LEU A 351 -6.69 -11.11 13.42
N SER A 352 -6.34 -11.80 12.32
CA SER A 352 -5.81 -13.16 12.41
C SER A 352 -4.43 -13.22 13.07
N ASN A 353 -3.53 -12.29 12.75
CA ASN A 353 -2.13 -12.37 13.20
C ASN A 353 -1.89 -11.67 14.55
N TYR A 354 -2.71 -10.67 14.90
CA TYR A 354 -2.48 -9.78 16.03
C TYR A 354 -3.72 -9.54 16.89
N GLY A 355 -4.86 -10.18 16.56
CA GLY A 355 -6.11 -10.05 17.29
C GLY A 355 -6.70 -8.64 17.24
N LEU A 356 -7.66 -8.39 18.13
CA LEU A 356 -8.27 -7.06 18.27
C LEU A 356 -7.27 -6.00 18.71
N LEU A 357 -6.23 -6.37 19.48
CA LEU A 357 -5.20 -5.43 19.91
C LEU A 357 -4.48 -4.83 18.70
N GLY A 358 -4.06 -5.68 17.74
CA GLY A 358 -3.42 -5.22 16.52
C GLY A 358 -4.32 -4.33 15.67
N VAL A 359 -5.60 -4.69 15.51
CA VAL A 359 -6.59 -3.88 14.79
C VAL A 359 -6.76 -2.50 15.45
N THR A 360 -6.94 -2.46 16.77
CA THR A 360 -7.15 -1.21 17.51
C THR A 360 -5.91 -0.31 17.46
N VAL A 361 -4.72 -0.86 17.71
CA VAL A 361 -3.46 -0.09 17.63
C VAL A 361 -3.27 0.49 16.22
N TYR A 362 -3.54 -0.31 15.18
CA TYR A 362 -3.45 0.12 13.79
C TYR A 362 -4.38 1.29 13.48
N LEU A 363 -5.66 1.20 13.87
CA LEU A 363 -6.64 2.27 13.66
C LEU A 363 -6.31 3.53 14.45
N ILE A 364 -5.80 3.39 15.69
CA ILE A 364 -5.32 4.52 16.50
C ILE A 364 -4.17 5.24 15.80
N ILE A 365 -3.20 4.51 15.25
CA ILE A 365 -2.08 5.12 14.51
C ILE A 365 -2.62 5.95 13.35
N PHE A 366 -3.50 5.39 12.52
CA PHE A 366 -4.06 6.14 11.39
C PHE A 366 -4.93 7.32 11.81
N LEU A 367 -5.66 7.22 12.93
CA LEU A 367 -6.40 8.33 13.49
C LEU A 367 -5.46 9.46 13.95
N ILE A 368 -4.37 9.14 14.63
CA ILE A 368 -3.34 10.12 15.04
C ILE A 368 -2.74 10.80 13.82
N VAL A 369 -2.36 10.02 12.79
CA VAL A 369 -1.82 10.56 11.54
C VAL A 369 -2.83 11.51 10.89
N LEU A 370 -4.10 11.12 10.81
CA LEU A 370 -5.17 11.95 10.25
C LEU A 370 -5.34 13.26 11.03
N ILE A 371 -5.39 13.21 12.36
CA ILE A 371 -5.46 14.39 13.25
C ILE A 371 -4.28 15.33 12.98
N VAL A 372 -3.06 14.80 12.90
CA VAL A 372 -1.87 15.58 12.58
C VAL A 372 -2.02 16.25 11.21
N CYS A 373 -2.43 15.52 10.17
CA CYS A 373 -2.62 16.09 8.84
C CYS A 373 -3.74 17.15 8.80
N VAL A 374 -4.80 16.99 9.60
CA VAL A 374 -5.93 17.95 9.66
C VAL A 374 -5.52 19.26 10.32
N PHE A 375 -4.93 19.19 11.53
CA PHE A 375 -4.72 20.36 12.37
C PHE A 375 -3.34 21.02 12.23
N ARG A 376 -2.36 20.32 11.67
CA ARG A 376 -1.01 20.86 11.45
C ARG A 376 -0.80 21.21 9.98
N ASP A 377 -0.13 22.34 9.74
CA ASP A 377 0.27 22.78 8.39
C ASP A 377 1.49 21.97 7.92
N CYS A 378 1.20 20.74 7.48
CA CYS A 378 2.18 19.74 7.10
C CYS A 378 2.44 19.72 5.60
N LEU A 379 3.61 19.23 5.22
CA LEU A 379 3.95 19.04 3.80
C LEU A 379 3.08 17.93 3.19
N GLY A 380 2.21 18.26 2.23
CA GLY A 380 1.37 17.28 1.54
C GLY A 380 0.14 16.82 2.34
N ASP A 381 -0.27 17.58 3.36
CA ASP A 381 -1.40 17.29 4.24
C ASP A 381 -2.70 16.88 3.52
N MET A 382 -3.08 17.59 2.46
CA MET A 382 -4.28 17.30 1.67
C MET A 382 -4.18 15.93 0.96
N LEU A 383 -3.03 15.65 0.35
CA LEU A 383 -2.76 14.36 -0.28
C LEU A 383 -2.81 13.23 0.76
N ALA A 384 -2.18 13.44 1.92
CA ALA A 384 -2.18 12.46 3.00
C ALA A 384 -3.60 12.14 3.50
N CYS A 385 -4.47 13.15 3.65
CA CYS A 385 -5.87 12.92 4.03
C CYS A 385 -6.60 12.02 3.02
N PHE A 386 -6.43 12.23 1.72
CA PHE A 386 -7.03 11.38 0.69
C PHE A 386 -6.42 9.97 0.61
N LEU A 387 -5.11 9.85 0.84
CA LEU A 387 -4.45 8.55 0.93
C LEU A 387 -4.98 7.75 2.12
N ILE A 388 -5.14 8.37 3.29
CA ILE A 388 -5.73 7.73 4.48
C ILE A 388 -7.20 7.38 4.24
N PHE A 389 -7.98 8.27 3.59
CA PHE A 389 -9.34 8.00 3.17
C PHE A 389 -9.44 6.72 2.34
N PHE A 390 -8.60 6.58 1.32
CA PHE A 390 -8.62 5.41 0.45
C PHE A 390 -8.14 4.15 1.17
N HIS A 391 -7.07 4.26 1.96
CA HIS A 391 -6.51 3.13 2.69
C HIS A 391 -7.43 2.60 3.79
N VAL A 392 -7.80 3.46 4.74
CA VAL A 392 -8.61 3.07 5.92
C VAL A 392 -10.09 3.01 5.57
N GLY A 393 -10.59 3.97 4.80
CA GLY A 393 -12.01 4.02 4.45
C GLY A 393 -12.41 2.95 3.45
N VAL A 394 -11.65 2.78 2.36
CA VAL A 394 -12.08 1.93 1.22
C VAL A 394 -11.36 0.59 1.18
N GLU A 395 -10.04 0.56 1.25
CA GLU A 395 -9.24 -0.66 1.05
C GLU A 395 -9.28 -1.59 2.27
N PHE A 396 -9.30 -1.08 3.50
CA PHE A 396 -9.07 -1.84 4.73
C PHE A 396 -9.84 -3.17 4.85
N PHE A 397 -11.12 -3.19 4.44
CA PHE A 397 -11.97 -4.38 4.46
C PHE A 397 -11.99 -5.16 3.14
N ALA A 398 -11.52 -4.57 2.05
CA ALA A 398 -11.58 -5.16 0.71
C ALA A 398 -10.24 -5.78 0.27
N ASN A 399 -9.11 -5.26 0.75
CA ASN A 399 -7.77 -5.61 0.30
C ASN A 399 -6.70 -5.18 1.32
N ASN A 400 -5.46 -5.64 1.16
CA ASN A 400 -4.33 -5.32 2.03
C ASN A 400 -3.25 -4.49 1.32
N MET A 401 -3.53 -3.20 1.13
CA MET A 401 -2.63 -2.28 0.43
C MET A 401 -1.23 -2.19 1.06
N LEU A 402 -1.09 -2.27 2.39
CA LEU A 402 0.22 -2.15 3.05
C LEU A 402 1.05 -3.43 3.02
N ALA A 403 0.46 -4.59 2.75
CA ALA A 403 1.22 -5.80 2.45
C ALA A 403 1.73 -5.82 1.00
N ASN A 404 1.17 -4.99 0.12
CA ASN A 404 1.45 -5.00 -1.30
C ASN A 404 2.64 -4.10 -1.68
N PHE A 405 3.77 -4.73 -1.97
CA PHE A 405 4.93 -4.04 -2.55
C PHE A 405 4.71 -3.75 -4.05
N PRO A 406 5.08 -2.56 -4.57
CA PRO A 406 5.77 -1.43 -3.92
C PRO A 406 4.85 -0.34 -3.34
N LEU A 407 3.53 -0.54 -3.36
CA LEU A 407 2.55 0.47 -2.96
C LEU A 407 2.70 0.89 -1.50
N ASN A 408 3.01 -0.07 -0.63
CA ASN A 408 3.31 0.20 0.77
C ASN A 408 4.48 1.17 0.97
N VAL A 409 5.54 1.05 0.17
CA VAL A 409 6.66 2.00 0.15
C VAL A 409 6.17 3.37 -0.30
N TYR A 410 5.45 3.45 -1.43
CA TYR A 410 4.98 4.73 -1.99
C TYR A 410 4.05 5.46 -1.03
N PHE A 411 3.09 4.74 -0.45
CA PHE A 411 2.17 5.26 0.55
C PHE A 411 2.93 5.80 1.78
N SER A 412 3.84 5.00 2.32
CA SER A 412 4.57 5.33 3.56
C SER A 412 5.52 6.50 3.38
N VAL A 413 6.16 6.62 2.20
CA VAL A 413 6.97 7.80 1.85
C VAL A 413 6.09 9.05 1.87
N LEU A 414 4.96 9.05 1.15
CA LEU A 414 4.08 10.22 1.05
C LEU A 414 3.51 10.65 2.42
N ILE A 415 2.99 9.70 3.21
CA ILE A 415 2.48 9.97 4.55
C ILE A 415 3.60 10.45 5.49
N GLY A 416 4.77 9.82 5.43
CA GLY A 416 5.91 10.17 6.29
C GLY A 416 6.38 11.61 6.10
N PHE A 417 6.35 12.14 4.87
CA PHE A 417 6.63 13.55 4.62
C PHE A 417 5.67 14.48 5.36
N SER A 418 4.37 14.16 5.35
CA SER A 418 3.35 14.93 6.08
C SER A 418 3.49 14.85 7.60
N LEU A 419 4.04 13.77 8.14
CA LEU A 419 4.25 13.67 9.59
C LEU A 419 5.48 14.44 10.08
N LEU A 420 6.54 14.38 9.29
CA LEU A 420 7.85 14.85 9.72
C LEU A 420 8.10 16.33 9.41
N TYR A 421 7.66 16.80 8.24
CA TYR A 421 8.03 18.12 7.72
C TYR A 421 6.83 19.07 7.67
N ARG A 422 7.12 20.36 7.81
CA ARG A 422 6.11 21.43 7.66
C ARG A 422 6.15 21.97 6.25
N LYS A 423 5.01 22.48 5.79
CA LYS A 423 4.95 23.25 4.56
C LYS A 423 5.72 24.56 4.77
N GLU A 424 6.60 24.91 3.84
CA GLU A 424 7.14 26.28 3.83
C GLU A 424 6.16 27.15 3.05
N LYS A 425 5.90 28.35 3.58
CA LYS A 425 5.24 29.41 2.82
C LYS A 425 6.31 29.95 1.87
N GLU A 426 6.04 29.85 0.57
CA GLU A 426 6.84 30.55 -0.46
C GLU A 426 6.83 32.06 -0.21
#